data_AF-A0A5C3LV53-F1
#
_entry.id   AF-A0A5C3LV53-F1
#
_cell.length_a   1.000
_cell.length_b   1.000
_cell.length_c   1.000
_cell.angle_alpha   90.00
_cell.angle_beta   90.00
_cell.angle_gamma   90.00
#
_symmetry.space_group_name_H-M   'P 1'
#
loop_
_entity.id
_entity.type
_entity.pdbx_description
1 polymer ?
#
loop_
_entity_poly.entity_id
_entity_poly.type
_entity_poly.pdbx_seq_one_letter_code
_entity_poly.pdbx_strand_id
1 'polypeptide(L)'
;MPYNPEIKSTNILEPPSSIKTLEVMLKLIVSLATLLATLPFATATAGVYASGPWGQCGGKIWFGPKTCAVGYHCKEWNPWYYQCVPVAHPTSTHQSSTSTRTSSRSSTTPSPTSTGLALSAKAAGKLYFGSALDNPGLTDEPYLAILSDKNQFTQLTPANGMKWESTEPSRGVYTWTQGDAVLAVAKKNGQLLRGHTCAWHSQLPSWVTAGNFDNATLTSIMVDHCKTVVGHYKGQIYSWDVVNEAFNEDGTFRETVFYNTIGPSYISKVLHAAREADHHAKLYINDYNIDGTGAKSTGMVNLIKSLKAERAPIDGVGIQGHLIVGQVPTTIQANIEQFAALGVEVAITELDIRMELPVTPEKLAQQKEDYKNVIKACANVPACVGVTIWDYTDKYSWVPSVFDGEGAPLPWDENLVKKPAYDGIVEGFAA
;
A
#
# COMPACT_ATOMS: atom_id res chain seq x y z
N MET A 1 -52.15 44.31 79.15
CA MET A 1 -51.53 43.09 79.73
C MET A 1 -52.30 41.88 79.22
N PRO A 2 -51.66 40.75 78.92
CA PRO A 2 -50.24 40.51 78.61
C PRO A 2 -50.13 39.74 77.24
N TYR A 3 -49.01 39.49 76.57
CA TYR A 3 -47.58 39.53 76.86
C TYR A 3 -46.83 39.61 75.50
N ASN A 4 -45.87 40.53 75.38
CA ASN A 4 -44.74 40.55 74.42
C ASN A 4 -43.53 39.91 75.20
N PRO A 5 -42.31 39.58 74.68
CA PRO A 5 -41.72 39.99 73.40
C PRO A 5 -40.68 39.03 72.72
N GLU A 6 -40.05 39.56 71.65
CA GLU A 6 -38.61 39.41 71.29
C GLU A 6 -38.19 38.10 70.55
N ILE A 7 -37.35 38.06 69.50
CA ILE A 7 -36.06 38.74 69.19
C ILE A 7 -35.80 38.78 67.66
N LYS A 8 -35.05 39.80 67.22
CA LYS A 8 -34.47 40.10 65.89
C LYS A 8 -33.34 39.15 65.42
N SER A 9 -33.18 38.97 64.11
CA SER A 9 -31.88 39.10 63.36
C SER A 9 -32.12 38.83 61.85
N THR A 10 -32.02 39.82 60.95
CA THR A 10 -30.84 40.23 60.14
C THR A 10 -30.02 39.11 59.50
N ASN A 11 -30.18 39.02 58.17
CA ASN A 11 -29.18 38.79 57.11
C ASN A 11 -27.92 38.00 57.45
N ILE A 12 -27.70 36.85 56.79
CA ILE A 12 -26.40 36.51 56.20
C ILE A 12 -26.62 35.87 54.83
N LEU A 13 -26.03 36.51 53.81
CA LEU A 13 -25.89 36.05 52.43
C LEU A 13 -25.15 34.71 52.38
N GLU A 14 -25.66 33.76 51.60
CA GLU A 14 -24.93 32.53 51.29
C GLU A 14 -23.63 32.84 50.51
N PRO A 15 -22.50 32.21 50.85
CA PRO A 15 -21.25 32.37 50.09
C PRO A 15 -21.27 31.53 48.80
N PRO A 16 -20.53 31.95 47.76
CA PRO A 16 -20.54 31.31 46.44
C PRO A 16 -19.89 29.92 46.42
N SER A 17 -20.28 29.16 45.41
CA SER A 17 -20.06 27.74 45.12
C SER A 17 -18.61 27.31 44.82
N SER A 18 -17.62 27.88 45.51
CA SER A 18 -16.20 27.56 45.34
C SER A 18 -15.56 26.83 46.53
N ILE A 19 -16.35 26.44 47.54
CA ILE A 19 -15.85 25.71 48.73
C ILE A 19 -16.29 24.24 48.79
N LYS A 20 -17.31 23.81 48.02
CA LYS A 20 -17.73 22.40 47.99
C LYS A 20 -16.86 21.48 47.13
N THR A 21 -15.95 22.03 46.32
CA THR A 21 -15.09 21.24 45.43
C THR A 21 -13.74 20.86 46.06
N LEU A 22 -13.38 21.45 47.21
CA LEU A 22 -12.12 21.13 47.91
C LEU A 22 -12.25 19.96 48.92
N GLU A 23 -13.45 19.68 49.44
CA GLU A 23 -13.67 18.54 50.37
C GLU A 23 -13.74 17.18 49.68
N VAL A 24 -14.02 17.14 48.37
CA VAL A 24 -14.06 15.89 47.59
C VAL A 24 -12.66 15.50 47.08
N MET A 25 -11.77 16.47 46.84
CA MET A 25 -10.39 16.19 46.40
C MET A 25 -9.44 15.75 47.54
N LEU A 26 -9.74 16.05 48.81
CA LEU A 26 -8.87 15.69 49.93
C LEU A 26 -9.19 14.30 50.54
N LYS A 27 -10.32 13.67 50.20
CA LYS A 27 -10.68 12.31 50.66
C LYS A 27 -10.28 11.18 49.70
N LEU A 28 -9.79 11.48 48.50
CA LEU A 28 -9.28 10.45 47.58
C LEU A 28 -7.77 10.20 47.67
N ILE A 29 -7.02 10.99 48.45
CA ILE A 29 -5.55 10.88 48.54
C ILE A 29 -5.07 9.98 49.70
N VAL A 30 -5.96 9.42 50.53
CA VAL A 30 -5.56 8.65 51.73
C VAL A 30 -5.91 7.15 51.69
N SER A 31 -6.32 6.58 50.55
CA SER A 31 -6.56 5.12 50.43
C SER A 31 -5.60 4.35 49.52
N LEU A 32 -4.42 4.90 49.20
CA LEU A 32 -3.43 4.21 48.37
C LEU A 32 -2.06 4.02 49.05
N ALA A 33 -2.06 3.70 50.36
CA ALA A 33 -0.84 3.36 51.08
C ALA A 33 -1.12 2.37 52.21
N THR A 34 -1.53 1.14 51.89
CA THR A 34 -1.34 -0.09 52.71
C THR A 34 -1.98 -1.30 52.02
N LEU A 35 -1.32 -1.83 50.99
CA LEU A 35 -1.41 -3.26 50.63
C LEU A 35 -0.20 -3.66 49.77
N LEU A 36 1.00 -3.49 50.32
CA LEU A 36 2.20 -4.20 49.85
C LEU A 36 2.50 -5.31 50.85
N ALA A 37 2.02 -6.53 50.56
CA ALA A 37 2.65 -7.81 50.86
C ALA A 37 1.67 -8.93 50.50
N THR A 38 2.19 -9.97 49.85
CA THR A 38 1.57 -11.26 49.51
C THR A 38 0.69 -11.36 48.25
N LEU A 39 1.32 -11.11 47.09
CA LEU A 39 0.98 -11.83 45.85
C LEU A 39 2.25 -12.55 45.36
N PRO A 40 2.15 -13.80 44.89
CA PRO A 40 3.31 -14.57 44.49
C PRO A 40 3.93 -13.89 43.26
N PHE A 41 5.22 -13.60 43.33
CA PHE A 41 6.01 -13.37 42.12
C PHE A 41 5.85 -14.61 41.25
N ALA A 42 5.02 -14.52 40.22
CA ALA A 42 5.20 -15.35 39.05
C ALA A 42 6.53 -14.90 38.45
N THR A 43 7.60 -15.59 38.84
CA THR A 43 8.83 -15.62 38.06
C THR A 43 8.41 -16.14 36.69
N ALA A 44 8.19 -15.23 35.74
CA ALA A 44 8.31 -15.58 34.34
C ALA A 44 9.75 -16.04 34.17
N THR A 45 9.94 -17.36 34.26
CA THR A 45 11.13 -18.00 33.74
C THR A 45 11.23 -17.52 32.31
N ALA A 46 12.26 -16.71 32.02
CA ALA A 46 12.66 -16.43 30.66
C ALA A 46 13.08 -17.78 30.07
N GLY A 47 12.09 -18.56 29.61
CA GLY A 47 12.31 -19.69 28.73
C GLY A 47 13.02 -19.10 27.53
N VAL A 48 14.24 -19.56 27.31
CA VAL A 48 15.04 -19.21 26.13
C VAL A 48 14.35 -19.86 24.94
N TYR A 49 13.25 -19.27 24.47
CA TYR A 49 12.65 -19.64 23.21
C TYR A 49 13.59 -19.18 22.12
N ALA A 50 14.00 -20.10 21.26
CA ALA A 50 14.75 -19.76 20.07
C ALA A 50 13.81 -19.13 19.04
N SER A 51 14.30 -18.15 18.28
CA SER A 51 13.57 -17.61 17.15
C SER A 51 13.33 -18.69 16.10
N GLY A 52 12.11 -18.75 15.56
CA GLY A 52 11.74 -19.68 14.50
C GLY A 52 12.52 -19.43 13.20
N PRO A 53 12.35 -20.32 12.21
CA PRO A 53 12.87 -20.12 10.85
C PRO A 53 12.60 -18.70 10.35
N TRP A 54 13.65 -18.00 9.87
CA TRP A 54 13.57 -16.62 9.35
C TRP A 54 13.15 -15.53 10.34
N GLY A 55 12.93 -15.86 11.62
CA GLY A 55 12.64 -14.87 12.65
C GLY A 55 13.87 -14.06 13.08
N GLN A 56 13.64 -12.91 13.70
CA GLN A 56 14.71 -12.04 14.21
C GLN A 56 15.38 -12.66 15.44
N CYS A 57 16.71 -12.73 15.39
CA CYS A 57 17.55 -13.34 16.43
C CYS A 57 18.59 -12.39 17.03
N GLY A 58 18.49 -11.08 16.74
CA GLY A 58 19.45 -10.09 17.20
C GLY A 58 19.27 -8.71 16.57
N GLY A 59 20.06 -7.74 17.05
CA GLY A 59 20.02 -6.33 16.67
C GLY A 59 20.16 -5.41 17.87
N LYS A 60 20.72 -4.20 17.69
CA LYS A 60 21.00 -3.20 18.74
C LYS A 60 19.80 -2.82 19.64
N ILE A 61 18.57 -3.03 19.16
CA ILE A 61 17.32 -2.73 19.90
C ILE A 61 16.41 -3.95 20.05
N TRP A 62 16.92 -5.15 19.78
CA TRP A 62 16.15 -6.39 19.86
C TRP A 62 16.21 -6.97 21.29
N PHE A 63 15.03 -7.09 21.91
CA PHE A 63 14.86 -7.66 23.25
C PHE A 63 14.33 -9.11 23.24
N GLY A 64 14.07 -9.68 22.07
CA GLY A 64 13.57 -11.04 21.91
C GLY A 64 14.66 -12.13 21.91
N PRO A 65 14.32 -13.34 21.43
CA PRO A 65 15.23 -14.46 21.30
C PRO A 65 16.57 -14.12 20.62
N LYS A 66 17.69 -14.59 21.18
CA LYS A 66 19.05 -14.40 20.61
C LYS A 66 19.63 -15.64 19.94
N THR A 67 18.86 -16.73 19.91
CA THR A 67 19.25 -18.02 19.33
C THR A 67 18.20 -18.44 18.31
N CYS A 68 18.58 -19.31 17.37
CA CYS A 68 17.70 -19.83 16.33
C CYS A 68 17.29 -21.27 16.59
N ALA A 69 16.12 -21.66 16.07
CA ALA A 69 15.68 -23.04 16.08
C ALA A 69 16.72 -23.99 15.44
N VAL A 70 16.70 -25.25 15.85
CA VAL A 70 17.62 -26.28 15.33
C VAL A 70 17.57 -26.32 13.79
N GLY A 71 18.74 -26.33 13.14
CA GLY A 71 18.87 -26.26 11.68
C GLY A 71 19.06 -24.85 11.13
N TYR A 72 19.02 -23.81 11.98
CA TYR A 72 19.23 -22.41 11.61
C TYR A 72 20.34 -21.77 12.43
N HIS A 73 21.05 -20.80 11.86
CA HIS A 73 22.02 -19.97 12.58
C HIS A 73 21.62 -18.49 12.47
N CYS A 74 22.00 -17.71 13.48
CA CYS A 74 21.70 -16.28 13.50
C CYS A 74 22.71 -15.53 12.63
N LYS A 75 22.26 -14.96 11.51
CA LYS A 75 23.07 -14.18 10.59
C LYS A 75 22.84 -12.69 10.81
N GLU A 76 23.91 -11.94 11.05
CA GLU A 76 23.87 -10.48 11.07
C GLU A 76 23.72 -9.94 9.64
N TRP A 77 22.69 -9.12 9.40
CA TRP A 77 22.53 -8.39 8.14
C TRP A 77 23.02 -6.95 8.28
N ASN A 78 22.75 -6.33 9.44
CA ASN A 78 23.27 -5.03 9.84
C ASN A 78 23.22 -4.90 11.37
N PRO A 79 23.80 -3.85 11.97
CA PRO A 79 23.85 -3.69 13.43
C PRO A 79 22.50 -3.68 14.15
N TRP A 80 21.39 -3.43 13.44
CA TRP A 80 20.04 -3.35 13.98
C TRP A 80 19.21 -4.61 13.73
N TYR A 81 19.63 -5.50 12.83
CA TYR A 81 18.83 -6.65 12.40
C TYR A 81 19.65 -7.90 12.07
N TYR A 82 19.31 -9.00 12.76
CA TYR A 82 19.93 -10.31 12.64
C TYR A 82 18.80 -11.34 12.46
N GLN A 83 18.98 -12.33 11.59
CA GLN A 83 17.90 -13.26 11.23
C GLN A 83 18.34 -14.71 11.26
N CYS A 84 17.44 -15.61 11.64
CA CYS A 84 17.65 -17.05 11.56
C CYS A 84 17.61 -17.53 10.11
N VAL A 85 18.74 -18.02 9.60
CA VAL A 85 18.86 -18.58 8.25
C VAL A 85 19.33 -20.04 8.29
N PRO A 86 18.94 -20.89 7.32
CA PRO A 86 19.30 -22.31 7.33
C PRO A 86 20.81 -22.53 7.39
N VAL A 87 21.24 -23.53 8.17
CA VAL A 87 22.62 -24.02 8.10
C VAL A 87 22.78 -24.82 6.82
N ALA A 88 23.68 -24.41 5.93
CA ALA A 88 23.96 -25.15 4.70
C ALA A 88 24.51 -26.54 5.07
N HIS A 89 23.77 -27.60 4.75
CA HIS A 89 24.29 -28.96 4.85
C HIS A 89 25.27 -29.22 3.70
N PRO A 90 26.44 -29.83 3.97
CA PRO A 90 27.30 -30.30 2.90
C PRO A 90 26.57 -31.41 2.13
N THR A 91 26.31 -31.17 0.84
CA THR A 91 25.71 -32.12 -0.09
C THR A 91 26.58 -33.38 -0.20
N SER A 92 26.00 -34.51 0.21
CA SER A 92 26.50 -35.85 -0.08
C SER A 92 26.58 -36.06 -1.60
N THR A 93 27.77 -36.41 -2.07
CA THR A 93 28.06 -36.84 -3.43
C THR A 93 27.29 -38.12 -3.77
N HIS A 94 26.33 -38.03 -4.70
CA HIS A 94 25.74 -39.21 -5.35
C HIS A 94 26.36 -39.43 -6.73
N GLN A 95 26.87 -40.65 -6.89
CA GLN A 95 27.56 -41.20 -8.05
C GLN A 95 26.69 -41.23 -9.30
N SER A 96 27.31 -40.90 -10.43
CA SER A 96 26.79 -41.14 -11.78
C SER A 96 26.58 -42.63 -12.03
N SER A 97 25.39 -42.99 -12.52
CA SER A 97 25.18 -44.21 -13.28
C SER A 97 24.62 -43.85 -14.66
N THR A 98 25.34 -44.33 -15.67
CA THR A 98 25.11 -44.11 -17.09
C THR A 98 23.90 -44.92 -17.55
N SER A 99 22.91 -44.27 -18.15
CA SER A 99 21.85 -44.97 -18.89
C SER A 99 21.68 -44.34 -20.26
N THR A 100 22.02 -45.12 -21.28
CA THR A 100 21.75 -44.90 -22.70
C THR A 100 20.25 -44.78 -22.95
N ARG A 101 19.81 -43.65 -23.51
CA ARG A 101 18.44 -43.51 -24.02
C ARG A 101 18.43 -43.11 -25.50
N THR A 102 17.72 -43.94 -26.24
CA THR A 102 17.42 -43.91 -27.67
C THR A 102 16.70 -42.63 -28.07
N SER A 103 17.11 -42.05 -29.19
CA SER A 103 16.50 -40.85 -29.80
C SER A 103 15.16 -41.19 -30.44
N SER A 104 14.06 -40.68 -29.87
CA SER A 104 12.78 -40.53 -30.57
C SER A 104 12.56 -39.05 -30.86
N ARG A 105 12.49 -38.74 -32.15
CA ARG A 105 12.31 -37.40 -32.71
C ARG A 105 10.84 -37.01 -32.53
N SER A 106 10.52 -36.26 -31.48
CA SER A 106 9.22 -35.62 -31.33
C SER A 106 9.23 -34.28 -32.05
N SER A 107 8.25 -34.09 -32.92
CA SER A 107 7.99 -32.86 -33.66
C SER A 107 7.41 -31.81 -32.71
N THR A 108 8.25 -30.84 -32.31
CA THR A 108 7.81 -29.64 -31.63
C THR A 108 7.17 -28.69 -32.63
N THR A 109 5.84 -28.62 -32.60
CA THR A 109 5.08 -27.46 -33.08
C THR A 109 5.67 -26.20 -32.41
N PRO A 110 5.89 -25.08 -33.12
CA PRO A 110 6.39 -23.88 -32.48
C PRO A 110 5.35 -23.39 -31.47
N SER A 111 5.71 -23.28 -30.19
CA SER A 111 4.95 -22.45 -29.26
C SER A 111 4.85 -21.04 -29.86
N PRO A 112 3.69 -20.38 -29.79
CA PRO A 112 3.59 -18.99 -30.20
C PRO A 112 4.64 -18.21 -29.41
N THR A 113 5.46 -17.45 -30.12
CA THR A 113 6.45 -16.56 -29.51
C THR A 113 5.70 -15.69 -28.50
N SER A 114 5.97 -15.88 -27.19
CA SER A 114 5.20 -15.21 -26.14
C SER A 114 5.25 -13.70 -26.37
N THR A 115 4.12 -13.08 -26.69
CA THR A 115 4.04 -11.65 -26.96
C THR A 115 4.25 -10.91 -25.64
N GLY A 116 5.14 -9.91 -25.61
CA GLY A 116 5.42 -9.14 -24.40
C GLY A 116 4.19 -8.37 -23.90
N LEU A 117 4.02 -8.25 -22.57
CA LEU A 117 2.80 -7.68 -21.99
C LEU A 117 2.54 -6.22 -22.42
N ALA A 118 3.58 -5.37 -22.49
CA ALA A 118 3.45 -4.01 -22.99
C ALA A 118 3.16 -3.95 -24.49
N LEU A 119 3.67 -4.91 -25.29
CA LEU A 119 3.30 -5.02 -26.71
C LEU A 119 1.82 -5.37 -26.86
N SER A 120 1.30 -6.29 -26.06
CA SER A 120 -0.12 -6.66 -26.05
C SER A 120 -1.00 -5.48 -25.66
N ALA A 121 -0.65 -4.74 -24.60
CA ALA A 121 -1.38 -3.54 -24.18
C ALA A 121 -1.39 -2.46 -25.28
N LYS A 122 -0.24 -2.22 -25.92
CA LYS A 122 -0.15 -1.28 -27.04
C LYS A 122 -1.00 -1.71 -28.24
N ALA A 123 -1.03 -3.00 -28.55
CA ALA A 123 -1.88 -3.53 -29.62
C ALA A 123 -3.38 -3.35 -29.31
N ALA A 124 -3.76 -3.40 -28.04
CA ALA A 124 -5.11 -3.09 -27.54
C ALA A 124 -5.40 -1.57 -27.40
N GLY A 125 -4.51 -0.70 -27.91
CA GLY A 125 -4.68 0.75 -27.86
C GLY A 125 -4.44 1.38 -26.49
N LYS A 126 -3.80 0.66 -25.55
CA LYS A 126 -3.46 1.17 -24.22
C LYS A 126 -2.14 1.92 -24.24
N LEU A 127 -2.03 2.90 -23.35
CA LEU A 127 -0.85 3.73 -23.19
C LEU A 127 0.33 2.94 -22.63
N TYR A 128 0.08 2.05 -21.67
CA TYR A 128 1.11 1.26 -21.02
C TYR A 128 0.59 -0.08 -20.47
N PHE A 129 1.53 -1.01 -20.30
CA PHE A 129 1.50 -2.03 -19.26
C PHE A 129 2.72 -1.80 -18.36
N GLY A 130 2.53 -1.82 -17.05
CA GLY A 130 3.58 -1.46 -16.10
C GLY A 130 3.66 -2.39 -14.90
N SER A 131 4.66 -2.13 -14.07
CA SER A 131 4.88 -2.83 -12.80
C SER A 131 5.28 -1.82 -11.74
N ALA A 132 4.88 -2.05 -10.49
CA ALA A 132 5.55 -1.40 -9.38
C ALA A 132 7.01 -1.89 -9.27
N LEU A 133 7.85 -1.07 -8.64
CA LEU A 133 9.22 -1.37 -8.28
C LEU A 133 9.48 -0.80 -6.89
N ASP A 134 10.00 -1.63 -5.98
CA ASP A 134 10.54 -1.16 -4.71
C ASP A 134 12.07 -1.19 -4.68
N ASN A 135 12.66 -0.38 -3.80
CA ASN A 135 14.09 -0.20 -3.68
C ASN A 135 14.90 -1.51 -3.47
N PRO A 136 14.42 -2.53 -2.73
CA PRO A 136 15.12 -3.81 -2.61
C PRO A 136 15.32 -4.55 -3.94
N GLY A 137 14.46 -4.34 -4.93
CA GLY A 137 14.60 -4.93 -6.28
C GLY A 137 15.74 -4.33 -7.10
N LEU A 138 16.26 -3.15 -6.72
CA LEU A 138 17.29 -2.42 -7.48
C LEU A 138 18.66 -3.10 -7.52
N THR A 139 18.90 -4.09 -6.67
CA THR A 139 20.17 -4.84 -6.62
C THR A 139 20.08 -6.25 -7.19
N ASP A 140 18.90 -6.67 -7.64
CA ASP A 140 18.68 -7.97 -8.27
C ASP A 140 18.73 -7.83 -9.79
N GLU A 141 19.90 -8.12 -10.37
CA GLU A 141 20.15 -7.96 -11.80
C GLU A 141 19.23 -8.84 -12.68
N PRO A 142 19.01 -10.15 -12.40
CA PRO A 142 18.00 -10.94 -13.12
C PRO A 142 16.60 -10.34 -13.10
N TYR A 143 16.18 -9.81 -11.95
CA TYR A 143 14.89 -9.14 -11.82
C TYR A 143 14.83 -7.86 -12.66
N LEU A 144 15.84 -6.98 -12.53
CA LEU A 144 15.91 -5.73 -13.28
C LEU A 144 16.01 -5.95 -14.79
N ALA A 145 16.62 -7.04 -15.25
CA ALA A 145 16.72 -7.36 -16.66
C ALA A 145 15.33 -7.58 -17.30
N ILE A 146 14.41 -8.25 -16.59
CA ILE A 146 13.03 -8.47 -17.05
C ILE A 146 12.22 -7.17 -16.91
N LEU A 147 12.33 -6.49 -15.76
CA LEU A 147 11.62 -5.23 -15.51
C LEU A 147 11.99 -4.13 -16.53
N SER A 148 13.24 -4.15 -17.01
CA SER A 148 13.77 -3.20 -18.00
C SER A 148 13.45 -3.58 -19.45
N ASP A 149 12.91 -4.78 -19.71
CA ASP A 149 12.48 -5.17 -21.06
C ASP A 149 11.22 -4.38 -21.45
N LYS A 150 11.38 -3.46 -22.40
CA LYS A 150 10.29 -2.59 -22.89
C LYS A 150 9.18 -3.37 -23.60
N ASN A 151 9.41 -4.62 -23.97
CA ASN A 151 8.35 -5.48 -24.47
C ASN A 151 7.43 -5.96 -23.33
N GLN A 152 7.93 -6.03 -22.10
CA GLN A 152 7.14 -6.39 -20.91
C GLN A 152 6.56 -5.16 -20.22
N PHE A 153 7.38 -4.15 -19.93
CA PHE A 153 6.97 -3.01 -19.10
C PHE A 153 7.40 -1.67 -19.68
N THR A 154 6.42 -0.78 -19.86
CA THR A 154 6.62 0.59 -20.37
C THR A 154 6.28 1.65 -19.34
N GLN A 155 5.93 1.25 -18.13
CA GLN A 155 5.61 2.15 -17.01
C GLN A 155 6.08 1.53 -15.68
N LEU A 156 6.58 2.37 -14.77
CA LEU A 156 6.97 1.99 -13.40
C LEU A 156 6.27 2.84 -12.34
N THR A 157 6.00 2.24 -11.17
CA THR A 157 5.49 2.93 -9.99
C THR A 157 6.46 2.68 -8.82
N PRO A 158 7.02 3.72 -8.16
CA PRO A 158 7.80 3.52 -6.94
C PRO A 158 6.87 3.08 -5.80
N ALA A 159 7.03 1.84 -5.32
CA ALA A 159 6.09 1.25 -4.36
C ALA A 159 6.14 1.97 -2.99
N ASN A 160 7.32 2.40 -2.54
CA ASN A 160 7.49 3.06 -1.23
C ASN A 160 8.30 4.37 -1.28
N GLY A 161 9.29 4.46 -2.17
CA GLY A 161 10.27 5.55 -2.18
C GLY A 161 9.74 6.97 -2.44
N MET A 162 8.44 7.13 -2.77
CA MET A 162 7.77 8.43 -2.95
C MET A 162 6.64 8.69 -1.93
N LYS A 163 6.41 7.80 -0.95
CA LYS A 163 5.44 8.02 0.13
C LYS A 163 5.96 9.05 1.14
N TRP A 164 5.06 9.61 1.95
CA TRP A 164 5.37 10.75 2.84
C TRP A 164 6.52 10.44 3.82
N GLU A 165 6.48 9.31 4.53
CA GLU A 165 7.56 8.95 5.48
C GLU A 165 8.94 8.83 4.82
N SER A 166 8.98 8.48 3.53
CA SER A 166 10.21 8.30 2.75
C SER A 166 10.72 9.60 2.14
N THR A 167 9.85 10.58 1.94
CA THR A 167 10.17 11.85 1.26
C THR A 167 10.32 13.01 2.21
N GLU A 168 9.62 13.02 3.35
CA GLU A 168 9.71 14.07 4.38
C GLU A 168 9.70 13.47 5.80
N PRO A 169 10.75 12.73 6.19
CA PRO A 169 10.83 12.05 7.49
C PRO A 169 10.81 13.01 8.69
N SER A 170 11.12 14.29 8.48
CA SER A 170 10.99 15.36 9.46
C SER A 170 10.51 16.62 8.75
N ARG A 171 9.69 17.44 9.44
CA ARG A 171 9.05 18.62 8.83
C ARG A 171 10.06 19.53 8.12
N GLY A 172 9.88 19.74 6.82
CA GLY A 172 10.73 20.57 5.98
C GLY A 172 12.08 19.95 5.59
N VAL A 173 12.36 18.71 6.00
CA VAL A 173 13.58 17.97 5.64
C VAL A 173 13.22 16.88 4.65
N TYR A 174 13.57 17.10 3.38
CA TYR A 174 13.22 16.18 2.31
C TYR A 174 14.36 15.24 1.93
N THR A 175 13.99 14.00 1.56
CA THR A 175 14.90 12.98 1.04
C THR A 175 14.37 12.41 -0.27
N TRP A 176 15.22 12.41 -1.30
CA TRP A 176 14.83 12.00 -2.66
C TRP A 176 15.44 10.66 -3.09
N THR A 177 16.40 10.15 -2.32
CA THR A 177 17.24 9.00 -2.69
C THR A 177 16.44 7.78 -3.16
N GLN A 178 15.36 7.43 -2.45
CA GLN A 178 14.60 6.22 -2.76
C GLN A 178 13.76 6.37 -4.04
N GLY A 179 13.00 7.45 -4.16
CA GLY A 179 12.20 7.75 -5.35
C GLY A 179 13.04 8.04 -6.60
N ASP A 180 14.15 8.79 -6.45
CA ASP A 180 15.08 9.10 -7.54
C ASP A 180 15.72 7.83 -8.13
N ALA A 181 15.95 6.81 -7.30
CA ALA A 181 16.53 5.55 -7.76
C ALA A 181 15.58 4.79 -8.71
N VAL A 182 14.27 4.75 -8.41
CA VAL A 182 13.26 4.16 -9.31
C VAL A 182 13.08 5.02 -10.57
N LEU A 183 13.07 6.35 -10.41
CA LEU A 183 13.02 7.28 -11.54
C LEU A 183 14.21 7.09 -12.49
N ALA A 184 15.42 6.83 -11.96
CA ALA A 184 16.60 6.59 -12.79
C ALA A 184 16.44 5.34 -13.66
N VAL A 185 15.84 4.27 -13.15
CA VAL A 185 15.50 3.06 -13.93
C VAL A 185 14.50 3.42 -15.03
N ALA A 186 13.39 4.10 -14.67
CA ALA A 186 12.37 4.49 -15.63
C ALA A 186 12.95 5.35 -16.77
N LYS A 187 13.74 6.37 -16.44
CA LYS A 187 14.41 7.24 -17.42
C LYS A 187 15.37 6.48 -18.32
N LYS A 188 16.24 5.64 -17.74
CA LYS A 188 17.21 4.83 -18.51
C LYS A 188 16.51 3.97 -19.55
N ASN A 189 15.34 3.45 -19.22
CA ASN A 189 14.56 2.57 -20.08
C ASN A 189 13.46 3.30 -20.87
N GLY A 190 13.30 4.62 -20.74
CA GLY A 190 12.22 5.37 -21.39
C GLY A 190 10.82 4.88 -21.00
N GLN A 191 10.66 4.44 -19.76
CA GLN A 191 9.38 4.03 -19.17
C GLN A 191 8.69 5.26 -18.59
N LEU A 192 7.35 5.30 -18.70
CA LEU A 192 6.54 6.26 -17.96
C LEU A 192 6.71 6.02 -16.46
N LEU A 193 6.55 7.07 -15.65
CA LEU A 193 6.56 6.95 -14.20
C LEU A 193 5.22 7.43 -13.65
N ARG A 194 4.59 6.62 -12.79
CA ARG A 194 3.46 7.05 -11.96
C ARG A 194 3.99 7.37 -10.57
N GLY A 195 3.80 8.60 -10.11
CA GLY A 195 4.17 9.02 -8.76
C GLY A 195 3.13 8.55 -7.76
N HIS A 196 3.58 7.98 -6.64
CA HIS A 196 2.72 7.38 -5.62
C HIS A 196 3.37 7.55 -4.24
N THR A 197 2.83 8.32 -3.30
CA THR A 197 1.60 9.15 -3.34
C THR A 197 1.76 10.35 -2.39
N CYS A 198 1.01 11.44 -2.61
CA CYS A 198 1.13 12.68 -1.83
C CYS A 198 0.38 12.64 -0.48
N ALA A 199 -0.86 12.17 -0.46
CA ALA A 199 -1.70 12.15 0.74
C ALA A 199 -2.36 10.78 0.92
N TRP A 200 -1.89 10.06 1.93
CA TRP A 200 -2.41 8.74 2.32
C TRP A 200 -2.43 8.64 3.85
N HIS A 201 -3.29 7.80 4.38
CA HIS A 201 -3.42 7.60 5.82
C HIS A 201 -2.30 6.71 6.41
N SER A 202 -1.69 5.87 5.58
CA SER A 202 -0.59 4.99 5.94
C SER A 202 0.77 5.57 5.52
N GLN A 203 1.84 5.04 6.10
CA GLN A 203 3.22 5.47 5.84
C GLN A 203 3.41 6.99 5.95
N LEU A 204 2.72 7.57 6.93
CA LEU A 204 2.88 8.96 7.36
C LEU A 204 3.99 9.05 8.41
N PRO A 205 4.87 10.06 8.33
CA PRO A 205 5.87 10.26 9.36
C PRO A 205 5.19 10.62 10.68
N SER A 206 5.74 10.14 11.79
CA SER A 206 5.11 10.26 13.12
C SER A 206 4.86 11.70 13.56
N TRP A 207 5.65 12.66 13.07
CA TRP A 207 5.47 14.08 13.38
C TRP A 207 4.18 14.66 12.78
N VAL A 208 3.64 14.07 11.71
CA VAL A 208 2.34 14.44 11.13
C VAL A 208 1.22 13.87 11.98
N THR A 209 1.27 12.57 12.28
CA THR A 209 0.18 11.88 13.00
C THR A 209 0.10 12.28 14.47
N ALA A 210 1.23 12.55 15.13
CA ALA A 210 1.30 12.97 16.53
C ALA A 210 1.33 14.51 16.72
N GLY A 211 1.27 15.27 15.62
CA GLY A 211 1.51 16.71 15.65
C GLY A 211 0.39 17.55 16.26
N ASN A 212 -0.83 17.02 16.38
CA ASN A 212 -2.02 17.70 16.94
C ASN A 212 -2.21 19.13 16.39
N PHE A 213 -1.99 19.30 15.09
CA PHE A 213 -2.08 20.59 14.43
C PHE A 213 -3.52 21.08 14.30
N ASP A 214 -3.70 22.41 14.32
CA ASP A 214 -4.96 23.02 13.92
C ASP A 214 -5.20 22.90 12.40
N ASN A 215 -6.41 23.24 11.95
CA ASN A 215 -6.82 23.13 10.55
C ASN A 215 -5.91 23.93 9.61
N ALA A 216 -5.58 25.18 9.96
CA ALA A 216 -4.75 26.04 9.13
C ALA A 216 -3.33 25.47 8.97
N THR A 217 -2.73 25.01 10.08
CA THR A 217 -1.37 24.48 10.11
C THR A 217 -1.27 23.15 9.39
N LEU A 218 -2.20 22.20 9.62
CA LEU A 218 -2.20 20.91 8.92
C LEU A 218 -2.47 21.10 7.42
N THR A 219 -3.37 22.02 7.06
CA THR A 219 -3.61 22.35 5.65
C THR A 219 -2.33 22.84 4.97
N SER A 220 -1.59 23.77 5.60
CA SER A 220 -0.31 24.25 5.06
C SER A 220 0.68 23.10 4.90
N ILE A 221 0.87 22.30 5.95
CA ILE A 221 1.79 21.15 5.93
C ILE A 221 1.50 20.21 4.76
N MET A 222 0.24 19.81 4.58
CA MET A 222 -0.16 18.90 3.52
C MET A 222 0.00 19.50 2.12
N VAL A 223 -0.38 20.77 1.95
CA VAL A 223 -0.22 21.48 0.67
C VAL A 223 1.26 21.66 0.33
N ASP A 224 2.09 22.07 1.29
CA ASP A 224 3.52 22.29 1.11
C ASP A 224 4.25 20.98 0.80
N HIS A 225 3.89 19.89 1.49
CA HIS A 225 4.41 18.55 1.20
C HIS A 225 4.14 18.15 -0.25
N CYS A 226 2.87 18.17 -0.64
CA CYS A 226 2.45 17.77 -1.99
C CYS A 226 3.11 18.66 -3.06
N LYS A 227 3.12 19.98 -2.88
CA LYS A 227 3.81 20.91 -3.81
C LYS A 227 5.29 20.60 -3.93
N THR A 228 5.96 20.32 -2.82
CA THR A 228 7.41 20.07 -2.79
C THR A 228 7.76 18.76 -3.49
N VAL A 229 7.03 17.68 -3.19
CA VAL A 229 7.24 16.37 -3.81
C VAL A 229 6.91 16.41 -5.31
N VAL A 230 5.73 16.90 -5.70
CA VAL A 230 5.34 17.01 -7.11
C VAL A 230 6.29 17.97 -7.85
N GLY A 231 6.70 19.06 -7.21
CA GLY A 231 7.62 20.05 -7.77
C GLY A 231 9.02 19.50 -8.03
N HIS A 232 9.56 18.66 -7.14
CA HIS A 232 10.86 17.98 -7.34
C HIS A 232 10.84 17.10 -8.60
N TYR A 233 9.73 16.39 -8.83
CA TYR A 233 9.59 15.49 -9.98
C TYR A 233 8.92 16.12 -11.21
N LYS A 234 8.75 17.44 -11.23
CA LYS A 234 8.05 18.17 -12.31
C LYS A 234 8.58 17.79 -13.70
N GLY A 235 7.66 17.47 -14.62
CA GLY A 235 7.97 17.10 -16.00
C GLY A 235 8.58 15.72 -16.18
N GLN A 236 8.68 14.92 -15.12
CA GLN A 236 9.28 13.57 -15.12
C GLN A 236 8.24 12.48 -14.79
N ILE A 237 7.02 12.89 -14.44
CA ILE A 237 5.93 12.03 -13.99
C ILE A 237 4.80 12.12 -15.01
N TYR A 238 4.30 10.97 -15.45
CA TYR A 238 3.10 10.89 -16.28
C TYR A 238 1.86 11.24 -15.46
N SER A 239 1.68 10.57 -14.32
CA SER A 239 0.54 10.75 -13.42
C SER A 239 0.92 10.64 -11.95
N TRP A 240 0.20 11.33 -11.08
CA TRP A 240 0.32 11.25 -9.63
C TRP A 240 -0.94 10.65 -9.03
N ASP A 241 -0.78 9.63 -8.19
CA ASP A 241 -1.78 9.31 -7.16
C ASP A 241 -1.69 10.39 -6.09
N VAL A 242 -2.53 11.41 -6.18
CA VAL A 242 -2.47 12.59 -5.29
C VAL A 242 -3.08 12.24 -3.92
N VAL A 243 -4.23 11.57 -3.93
CA VAL A 243 -4.89 11.06 -2.73
C VAL A 243 -5.07 9.56 -2.88
N ASN A 244 -4.70 8.81 -1.84
CA ASN A 244 -4.83 7.37 -1.78
C ASN A 244 -5.82 6.95 -0.67
N GLU A 245 -6.73 6.03 -0.99
CA GLU A 245 -7.58 5.29 -0.04
C GLU A 245 -8.45 6.16 0.89
N ALA A 246 -9.18 7.08 0.29
CA ALA A 246 -10.00 8.07 0.99
C ALA A 246 -11.28 7.48 1.61
N PHE A 247 -11.66 6.26 1.26
CA PHE A 247 -12.94 5.67 1.66
C PHE A 247 -12.81 4.43 2.56
N ASN A 248 -13.83 4.27 3.40
CA ASN A 248 -14.20 2.99 4.04
C ASN A 248 -15.02 2.14 3.06
N GLU A 249 -15.23 0.87 3.40
CA GLU A 249 -15.98 -0.08 2.55
C GLU A 249 -17.44 0.32 2.29
N ASP A 250 -18.06 1.05 3.21
CA ASP A 250 -19.43 1.55 3.08
C ASP A 250 -19.56 2.84 2.23
N GLY A 251 -18.43 3.34 1.70
CA GLY A 251 -18.39 4.57 0.90
C GLY A 251 -18.39 5.87 1.70
N THR A 252 -18.32 5.80 3.04
CA THR A 252 -18.00 6.97 3.88
C THR A 252 -16.52 7.31 3.80
N PHE A 253 -16.16 8.57 4.07
CA PHE A 253 -14.75 8.96 4.15
C PHE A 253 -14.06 8.25 5.33
N ARG A 254 -12.86 7.74 5.06
CA ARG A 254 -11.98 7.20 6.09
C ARG A 254 -11.57 8.29 7.06
N GLU A 255 -11.64 7.97 8.35
CA GLU A 255 -11.09 8.84 9.39
C GLU A 255 -9.56 8.84 9.30
N THR A 256 -9.00 10.03 9.12
CA THR A 256 -7.55 10.27 8.99
C THR A 256 -7.22 11.58 9.70
N VAL A 257 -5.94 11.84 9.98
CA VAL A 257 -5.53 13.15 10.52
C VAL A 257 -5.97 14.30 9.60
N PHE A 258 -5.95 14.09 8.28
CA PHE A 258 -6.40 15.08 7.30
C PHE A 258 -7.92 15.27 7.35
N TYR A 259 -8.69 14.19 7.29
CA TYR A 259 -10.15 14.27 7.30
C TYR A 259 -10.69 14.82 8.62
N ASN A 260 -10.17 14.35 9.76
CA ASN A 260 -10.66 14.74 11.08
C ASN A 260 -10.39 16.23 11.39
N THR A 261 -9.29 16.79 10.87
CA THR A 261 -8.88 18.17 11.15
C THR A 261 -9.30 19.17 10.07
N ILE A 262 -9.25 18.79 8.79
CA ILE A 262 -9.52 19.68 7.63
C ILE A 262 -10.93 19.43 7.04
N GLY A 263 -11.50 18.24 7.26
CA GLY A 263 -12.70 17.77 6.58
C GLY A 263 -12.40 17.34 5.13
N PRO A 264 -13.43 16.90 4.36
CA PRO A 264 -13.25 16.34 3.02
C PRO A 264 -12.60 17.30 2.01
N SER A 265 -12.57 18.60 2.31
CA SER A 265 -11.91 19.61 1.48
C SER A 265 -10.40 19.42 1.34
N TYR A 266 -9.76 18.58 2.18
CA TYR A 266 -8.33 18.26 2.05
C TYR A 266 -7.98 17.72 0.66
N ILE A 267 -8.88 16.93 0.06
CA ILE A 267 -8.72 16.28 -1.26
C ILE A 267 -8.58 17.35 -2.35
N SER A 268 -9.53 18.29 -2.38
CA SER A 268 -9.51 19.41 -3.34
C SER A 268 -8.25 20.26 -3.21
N LYS A 269 -7.87 20.59 -1.96
CA LYS A 269 -6.69 21.41 -1.66
C LYS A 269 -5.41 20.77 -2.18
N VAL A 270 -5.23 19.46 -1.96
CA VAL A 270 -4.02 18.76 -2.41
C VAL A 270 -4.00 18.53 -3.93
N LEU A 271 -5.16 18.36 -4.58
CA LEU A 271 -5.25 18.35 -6.05
C LEU A 271 -4.82 19.70 -6.65
N HIS A 272 -5.31 20.82 -6.11
CA HIS A 272 -4.87 22.15 -6.53
C HIS A 272 -3.37 22.37 -6.30
N ALA A 273 -2.86 21.92 -5.16
CA ALA A 273 -1.43 21.96 -4.81
C ALA A 273 -0.58 21.21 -5.85
N ALA A 274 -0.94 19.97 -6.17
CA ALA A 274 -0.26 19.16 -7.19
C ALA A 274 -0.30 19.83 -8.56
N ARG A 275 -1.47 20.35 -8.98
CA ARG A 275 -1.62 21.02 -10.28
C ARG A 275 -0.76 22.28 -10.40
N GLU A 276 -0.65 23.05 -9.32
CA GLU A 276 0.19 24.25 -9.29
C GLU A 276 1.69 23.90 -9.44
N ALA A 277 2.13 22.82 -8.80
CA ALA A 277 3.51 22.34 -8.90
C ALA A 277 3.83 21.78 -10.30
N ASP A 278 2.95 20.94 -10.86
CA ASP A 278 3.07 20.39 -12.21
C ASP A 278 1.73 20.39 -12.98
N HIS A 279 1.69 21.24 -14.01
CA HIS A 279 0.53 21.39 -14.89
C HIS A 279 0.39 20.30 -15.96
N HIS A 280 1.41 19.45 -16.16
CA HIS A 280 1.42 18.40 -17.17
C HIS A 280 1.07 17.02 -16.61
N ALA A 281 1.44 16.73 -15.37
CA ALA A 281 1.15 15.45 -14.75
C ALA A 281 -0.38 15.25 -14.61
N LYS A 282 -0.85 14.03 -14.89
CA LYS A 282 -2.25 13.67 -14.67
C LYS A 282 -2.51 13.41 -13.19
N LEU A 283 -3.58 13.97 -12.64
CA LEU A 283 -3.87 13.90 -11.20
C LEU A 283 -4.98 12.87 -10.92
N TYR A 284 -4.62 11.85 -10.16
CA TYR A 284 -5.46 10.71 -9.83
C TYR A 284 -5.85 10.69 -8.35
N ILE A 285 -7.04 10.17 -8.07
CA ILE A 285 -7.39 9.60 -6.76
C ILE A 285 -7.40 8.08 -6.93
N ASN A 286 -6.72 7.37 -6.03
CA ASN A 286 -6.50 5.93 -6.12
C ASN A 286 -7.11 5.20 -4.90
N ASP A 287 -7.78 4.07 -5.10
CA ASP A 287 -8.40 3.30 -4.01
C ASP A 287 -8.56 1.81 -4.39
N TYR A 288 -8.66 0.94 -3.38
CA TYR A 288 -9.00 -0.49 -3.53
C TYR A 288 -10.50 -0.74 -3.29
N ASN A 289 -10.99 -1.92 -3.68
CA ASN A 289 -12.40 -2.34 -3.55
C ASN A 289 -13.38 -1.40 -4.26
N ILE A 290 -12.88 -0.60 -5.19
CA ILE A 290 -13.67 0.13 -6.18
C ILE A 290 -13.53 -0.53 -7.55
N ASP A 291 -13.20 -1.82 -7.58
CA ASP A 291 -13.01 -2.62 -8.79
C ASP A 291 -14.35 -2.91 -9.46
N GLY A 292 -15.37 -3.22 -8.66
CA GLY A 292 -16.76 -3.39 -9.11
C GLY A 292 -17.69 -2.30 -8.58
N THR A 293 -18.92 -2.31 -9.07
CA THR A 293 -19.99 -1.44 -8.55
C THR A 293 -20.28 -1.78 -7.09
N GLY A 294 -20.46 -0.78 -6.24
CA GLY A 294 -20.75 -0.98 -4.82
C GLY A 294 -20.82 0.33 -4.06
N ALA A 295 -20.96 0.27 -2.74
CA ALA A 295 -21.06 1.45 -1.88
C ALA A 295 -19.79 2.31 -1.94
N LYS A 296 -18.60 1.69 -1.81
CA LYS A 296 -17.31 2.37 -1.93
C LYS A 296 -17.11 3.04 -3.31
N SER A 297 -17.38 2.31 -4.40
CA SER A 297 -17.33 2.88 -5.76
C SER A 297 -18.33 4.04 -5.94
N THR A 298 -19.54 3.92 -5.37
CA THR A 298 -20.53 5.02 -5.38
C THR A 298 -20.02 6.25 -4.62
N GLY A 299 -19.31 6.06 -3.50
CA GLY A 299 -18.60 7.12 -2.79
C GLY A 299 -17.61 7.85 -3.68
N MET A 300 -16.75 7.10 -4.40
CA MET A 300 -15.79 7.66 -5.35
C MET A 300 -16.47 8.42 -6.50
N VAL A 301 -17.53 7.88 -7.09
CA VAL A 301 -18.33 8.56 -8.13
C VAL A 301 -18.87 9.91 -7.63
N ASN A 302 -19.40 9.94 -6.41
CA ASN A 302 -19.94 11.16 -5.81
C ASN A 302 -18.85 12.19 -5.51
N LEU A 303 -17.68 11.74 -5.04
CA LEU A 303 -16.52 12.61 -4.84
C LEU A 303 -16.06 13.23 -6.17
N ILE A 304 -15.87 12.44 -7.23
CA ILE A 304 -15.46 12.95 -8.54
C ILE A 304 -16.46 14.00 -9.06
N LYS A 305 -17.77 13.75 -8.91
CA LYS A 305 -18.80 14.74 -9.28
C LYS A 305 -18.67 16.04 -8.48
N SER A 306 -18.45 15.93 -7.17
CA SER A 306 -18.24 17.10 -6.29
C SER A 306 -17.00 17.89 -6.71
N LEU A 307 -15.86 17.22 -6.90
CA LEU A 307 -14.59 17.81 -7.33
C LEU A 307 -14.73 18.53 -8.68
N LYS A 308 -15.47 17.95 -9.63
CA LYS A 308 -15.75 18.60 -10.92
C LYS A 308 -16.65 19.83 -10.76
N ALA A 309 -17.66 19.77 -9.89
CA ALA A 309 -18.54 20.91 -9.64
C ALA A 309 -17.79 22.12 -9.04
N GLU A 310 -16.80 21.87 -8.18
CA GLU A 310 -15.92 22.91 -7.61
C GLU A 310 -14.72 23.28 -8.48
N ARG A 311 -14.55 22.65 -9.65
CA ARG A 311 -13.43 22.84 -10.59
C ARG A 311 -12.06 22.43 -10.02
N ALA A 312 -12.02 21.44 -9.15
CA ALA A 312 -10.77 20.80 -8.74
C ALA A 312 -10.13 20.06 -9.93
N PRO A 313 -8.79 20.08 -10.05
CA PRO A 313 -8.09 19.53 -11.21
C PRO A 313 -7.91 18.01 -11.09
N ILE A 314 -9.00 17.25 -11.22
CA ILE A 314 -8.95 15.79 -11.28
C ILE A 314 -8.97 15.30 -12.72
N ASP A 315 -7.98 14.48 -13.09
CA ASP A 315 -7.87 13.93 -14.44
C ASP A 315 -8.24 12.44 -14.50
N GLY A 316 -8.03 11.69 -13.41
CA GLY A 316 -8.18 10.24 -13.40
C GLY A 316 -8.62 9.64 -12.08
N VAL A 317 -9.05 8.38 -12.14
CA VAL A 317 -9.25 7.49 -10.99
C VAL A 317 -8.43 6.22 -11.17
N GLY A 318 -7.73 5.83 -10.11
CA GLY A 318 -6.97 4.59 -10.03
C GLY A 318 -7.77 3.52 -9.29
N ILE A 319 -7.97 2.38 -9.94
CA ILE A 319 -8.54 1.18 -9.33
C ILE A 319 -7.36 0.27 -9.00
N GLN A 320 -7.10 0.02 -7.71
CA GLN A 320 -5.90 -0.74 -7.31
C GLN A 320 -5.89 -2.14 -7.94
N GLY A 321 -6.97 -2.92 -7.86
CA GLY A 321 -6.96 -4.27 -8.42
C GLY A 321 -6.35 -5.33 -7.52
N HIS A 322 -6.35 -5.14 -6.21
CA HIS A 322 -5.99 -6.19 -5.24
C HIS A 322 -7.14 -7.18 -5.08
N LEU A 323 -7.08 -8.29 -5.81
CA LEU A 323 -8.17 -9.25 -5.93
C LEU A 323 -7.79 -10.61 -5.35
N ILE A 324 -8.79 -11.48 -5.23
CA ILE A 324 -8.63 -12.86 -4.77
C ILE A 324 -9.03 -13.79 -5.90
N VAL A 325 -8.29 -14.89 -6.06
CA VAL A 325 -8.62 -15.92 -7.06
C VAL A 325 -10.07 -16.37 -6.91
N GLY A 326 -10.83 -16.32 -8.01
CA GLY A 326 -12.25 -16.64 -8.11
C GLY A 326 -13.20 -15.54 -7.63
N GLN A 327 -12.69 -14.35 -7.25
CA GLN A 327 -13.49 -13.26 -6.69
C GLN A 327 -13.39 -11.95 -7.48
N VAL A 328 -12.98 -12.00 -8.75
CA VAL A 328 -13.04 -10.82 -9.63
C VAL A 328 -14.50 -10.38 -9.78
N PRO A 329 -14.85 -9.10 -9.49
CA PRO A 329 -16.21 -8.63 -9.64
C PRO A 329 -16.69 -8.74 -11.09
N THR A 330 -17.84 -9.37 -11.31
CA THR A 330 -18.46 -9.46 -12.63
C THR A 330 -18.87 -8.09 -13.20
N THR A 331 -18.95 -7.07 -12.35
CA THR A 331 -19.29 -5.69 -12.71
C THR A 331 -18.09 -4.80 -13.00
N ILE A 332 -16.87 -5.34 -13.06
CA ILE A 332 -15.64 -4.55 -13.25
C ILE A 332 -15.67 -3.66 -14.48
N GLN A 333 -16.10 -4.17 -15.65
CA GLN A 333 -16.19 -3.34 -16.86
C GLN A 333 -17.22 -2.22 -16.71
N ALA A 334 -18.43 -2.54 -16.21
CA ALA A 334 -19.49 -1.54 -16.00
C ALA A 334 -19.06 -0.44 -15.02
N ASN A 335 -18.22 -0.79 -14.05
CA ASN A 335 -17.69 0.15 -13.08
C ASN A 335 -16.59 1.06 -13.68
N ILE A 336 -15.71 0.51 -14.53
CA ILE A 336 -14.76 1.31 -15.33
C ILE A 336 -15.53 2.28 -16.25
N GLU A 337 -16.59 1.81 -16.91
CA GLU A 337 -17.48 2.65 -17.74
C GLU A 337 -18.17 3.75 -16.92
N GLN A 338 -18.57 3.45 -15.68
CA GLN A 338 -19.18 4.43 -14.78
C GLN A 338 -18.24 5.60 -14.46
N PHE A 339 -16.97 5.32 -14.17
CA PHE A 339 -15.98 6.37 -13.97
C PHE A 339 -15.64 7.12 -15.26
N ALA A 340 -15.50 6.40 -16.38
CA ALA A 340 -15.27 6.99 -17.69
C ALA A 340 -16.38 7.99 -18.08
N ALA A 341 -17.64 7.69 -17.76
CA ALA A 341 -18.79 8.55 -18.01
C ALA A 341 -18.74 9.89 -17.24
N LEU A 342 -17.93 9.98 -16.17
CA LEU A 342 -17.67 11.24 -15.48
C LEU A 342 -16.68 12.12 -16.24
N GLY A 343 -16.04 11.61 -17.30
CA GLY A 343 -15.04 12.32 -18.11
C GLY A 343 -13.67 12.38 -17.44
N VAL A 344 -13.27 11.33 -16.74
CA VAL A 344 -11.92 11.13 -16.19
C VAL A 344 -11.28 9.93 -16.88
N GLU A 345 -9.95 9.87 -16.91
CA GLU A 345 -9.21 8.66 -17.22
C GLU A 345 -9.44 7.61 -16.11
N VAL A 346 -9.31 6.34 -16.48
CA VAL A 346 -9.27 5.23 -15.53
C VAL A 346 -7.96 4.47 -15.73
N ALA A 347 -7.36 3.96 -14.66
CA ALA A 347 -6.25 3.04 -14.74
C ALA A 347 -6.42 1.93 -13.70
N ILE A 348 -5.97 0.71 -14.04
CA ILE A 348 -5.73 -0.31 -13.03
C ILE A 348 -4.29 -0.11 -12.53
N THR A 349 -4.08 0.08 -11.23
CA THR A 349 -2.86 0.71 -10.70
C THR A 349 -1.96 -0.19 -9.85
N GLU A 350 -2.49 -1.27 -9.28
CA GLU A 350 -1.82 -2.13 -8.31
C GLU A 350 -2.26 -3.60 -8.46
N LEU A 351 -2.48 -4.06 -9.69
CA LEU A 351 -3.12 -5.36 -9.94
C LEU A 351 -2.28 -6.52 -9.38
N ASP A 352 -2.92 -7.29 -8.51
CA ASP A 352 -2.45 -8.60 -8.07
C ASP A 352 -3.66 -9.47 -7.71
N ILE A 353 -3.56 -10.80 -7.89
CA ILE A 353 -4.70 -11.71 -7.65
C ILE A 353 -4.23 -12.87 -6.76
N ARG A 354 -4.33 -12.68 -5.46
CA ARG A 354 -3.80 -13.63 -4.47
C ARG A 354 -4.63 -14.89 -4.32
N MET A 355 -3.98 -15.94 -3.85
CA MET A 355 -4.63 -17.21 -3.50
C MET A 355 -4.18 -17.68 -2.12
N GLU A 356 -5.05 -18.42 -1.46
CA GLU A 356 -4.67 -19.24 -0.30
C GLU A 356 -3.61 -20.28 -0.74
N LEU A 357 -2.56 -20.48 0.06
CA LEU A 357 -1.52 -21.47 -0.21
C LEU A 357 -1.95 -22.87 0.30
N PRO A 358 -1.45 -23.98 -0.28
CA PRO A 358 -0.45 -24.03 -1.36
C PRO A 358 -1.03 -23.73 -2.74
N VAL A 359 -0.13 -23.37 -3.65
CA VAL A 359 -0.42 -23.23 -5.09
C VAL A 359 -0.84 -24.59 -5.66
N THR A 360 -1.93 -24.61 -6.44
CA THR A 360 -2.37 -25.80 -7.18
C THR A 360 -2.61 -25.46 -8.66
N PRO A 361 -2.57 -26.44 -9.57
CA PRO A 361 -2.88 -26.22 -10.98
C PRO A 361 -4.26 -25.57 -11.20
N GLU A 362 -5.26 -25.93 -10.40
CA GLU A 362 -6.61 -25.39 -10.47
C GLU A 362 -6.65 -23.91 -10.09
N LYS A 363 -5.95 -23.53 -9.01
CA LYS A 363 -5.83 -22.12 -8.60
C LYS A 363 -5.08 -21.29 -9.63
N LEU A 364 -4.03 -21.83 -10.25
CA LEU A 364 -3.31 -21.15 -11.34
C LEU A 364 -4.17 -20.98 -12.61
N ALA A 365 -4.99 -21.98 -12.94
CA ALA A 365 -5.92 -21.90 -14.06
C ALA A 365 -7.02 -20.86 -13.80
N GLN A 366 -7.56 -20.80 -12.58
CA GLN A 366 -8.54 -19.77 -12.21
C GLN A 366 -7.90 -18.37 -12.20
N GLN A 367 -6.70 -18.23 -11.61
CA GLN A 367 -5.94 -16.97 -11.62
C GLN A 367 -5.70 -16.46 -13.05
N LYS A 368 -5.43 -17.37 -14.01
CA LYS A 368 -5.31 -17.01 -15.42
C LYS A 368 -6.59 -16.37 -15.96
N GLU A 369 -7.74 -16.98 -15.74
CA GLU A 369 -9.03 -16.43 -16.19
C GLU A 369 -9.37 -15.12 -15.48
N ASP A 370 -9.02 -14.99 -14.20
CA ASP A 370 -9.22 -13.78 -13.42
C ASP A 370 -8.40 -12.60 -13.98
N TYR A 371 -7.10 -12.79 -14.23
CA TYR A 371 -6.26 -11.79 -14.88
C TYR A 371 -6.82 -11.43 -16.26
N LYS A 372 -7.20 -12.42 -17.07
CA LYS A 372 -7.81 -12.20 -18.38
C LYS A 372 -9.05 -11.32 -18.31
N ASN A 373 -9.93 -11.57 -17.34
CA ASN A 373 -11.17 -10.81 -17.17
C ASN A 373 -10.91 -9.35 -16.78
N VAL A 374 -9.98 -9.10 -15.85
CA VAL A 374 -9.59 -7.74 -15.44
C VAL A 374 -8.98 -6.98 -16.62
N ILE A 375 -8.04 -7.61 -17.33
CA ILE A 375 -7.35 -7.00 -18.46
C ILE A 375 -8.33 -6.71 -19.60
N LYS A 376 -9.23 -7.65 -19.91
CA LYS A 376 -10.28 -7.47 -20.92
C LYS A 376 -11.22 -6.31 -20.57
N ALA A 377 -11.59 -6.16 -19.30
CA ALA A 377 -12.44 -5.06 -18.86
C ALA A 377 -11.78 -3.69 -19.13
N CYS A 378 -10.49 -3.55 -18.82
CA CYS A 378 -9.74 -2.34 -19.19
C CYS A 378 -9.60 -2.21 -20.72
N ALA A 379 -9.28 -3.30 -21.42
CA ALA A 379 -9.16 -3.33 -22.88
C ALA A 379 -10.39 -2.72 -23.58
N ASN A 380 -11.58 -3.13 -23.14
CA ASN A 380 -12.86 -2.73 -23.72
C ASN A 380 -13.26 -1.27 -23.51
N VAL A 381 -12.67 -0.56 -22.54
CA VAL A 381 -13.04 0.83 -22.23
C VAL A 381 -11.93 1.79 -22.69
N PRO A 382 -12.16 2.66 -23.69
CA PRO A 382 -11.12 3.57 -24.19
C PRO A 382 -10.54 4.52 -23.15
N ALA A 383 -11.33 4.93 -22.15
CA ALA A 383 -10.86 5.77 -21.05
C ALA A 383 -9.97 5.02 -20.05
N CYS A 384 -9.96 3.68 -20.06
CA CYS A 384 -8.98 2.91 -19.30
C CYS A 384 -7.64 2.94 -20.05
N VAL A 385 -6.68 3.71 -19.53
CA VAL A 385 -5.44 4.06 -20.24
C VAL A 385 -4.33 3.02 -20.09
N GLY A 386 -4.34 2.20 -19.05
CA GLY A 386 -3.29 1.23 -18.81
C GLY A 386 -3.51 0.40 -17.55
N VAL A 387 -2.63 -0.58 -17.38
CA VAL A 387 -2.62 -1.51 -16.24
C VAL A 387 -1.21 -1.57 -15.65
N THR A 388 -1.13 -1.49 -14.33
CA THR A 388 0.10 -1.69 -13.55
C THR A 388 -0.14 -2.87 -12.61
N ILE A 389 0.78 -3.84 -12.59
CA ILE A 389 0.79 -4.92 -11.59
C ILE A 389 1.65 -4.52 -10.37
N TRP A 390 1.26 -4.93 -9.16
CA TRP A 390 1.93 -4.50 -7.92
C TRP A 390 3.18 -5.34 -7.61
N ASP A 391 4.26 -4.96 -8.31
CA ASP A 391 5.41 -5.80 -8.65
C ASP A 391 5.04 -6.87 -9.70
N TYR A 392 6.01 -7.54 -10.31
CA TYR A 392 5.74 -8.52 -11.38
C TYR A 392 6.02 -9.97 -11.00
N THR A 393 6.77 -10.22 -9.93
CA THR A 393 7.13 -11.57 -9.47
C THR A 393 6.69 -11.81 -8.03
N ASP A 394 6.20 -13.03 -7.78
CA ASP A 394 5.85 -13.51 -6.45
C ASP A 394 6.98 -13.34 -5.43
N LYS A 395 8.25 -13.28 -5.88
CA LYS A 395 9.45 -13.08 -5.05
C LYS A 395 9.39 -11.80 -4.19
N TYR A 396 8.82 -10.73 -4.74
CA TYR A 396 8.79 -9.40 -4.13
C TYR A 396 7.38 -8.93 -3.79
N SER A 397 6.39 -9.82 -3.92
CA SER A 397 5.01 -9.47 -3.59
C SER A 397 4.86 -9.12 -2.11
N TRP A 398 4.13 -8.05 -1.84
CA TRP A 398 3.73 -7.63 -0.50
C TRP A 398 2.73 -8.60 0.17
N VAL A 399 1.98 -9.36 -0.62
CA VAL A 399 0.83 -10.17 -0.15
C VAL A 399 1.17 -11.07 1.03
N PRO A 400 2.24 -11.90 1.01
CA PRO A 400 2.52 -12.82 2.13
C PRO A 400 2.83 -12.14 3.46
N SER A 401 3.20 -10.85 3.44
CA SER A 401 3.45 -10.06 4.65
C SER A 401 2.21 -9.40 5.25
N VAL A 402 1.12 -9.34 4.46
CA VAL A 402 -0.13 -8.67 4.84
C VAL A 402 -1.27 -9.66 5.04
N PHE A 403 -1.35 -10.71 4.22
CA PHE A 403 -2.40 -11.72 4.23
C PHE A 403 -1.81 -13.07 4.60
N ASP A 404 -1.97 -13.46 5.87
CA ASP A 404 -1.43 -14.72 6.39
C ASP A 404 -2.00 -15.93 5.62
N GLY A 405 -1.12 -16.85 5.25
CA GLY A 405 -1.47 -18.03 4.45
C GLY A 405 -1.77 -17.77 2.97
N GLU A 406 -1.70 -16.53 2.50
CA GLU A 406 -1.95 -16.18 1.09
C GLU A 406 -0.67 -15.77 0.34
N GLY A 407 -0.66 -15.94 -0.98
CA GLY A 407 0.49 -15.60 -1.81
C GLY A 407 0.30 -15.90 -3.29
N ALA A 408 1.44 -16.06 -3.97
CA ALA A 408 1.55 -16.31 -5.40
C ALA A 408 0.64 -15.43 -6.31
N PRO A 409 0.58 -14.08 -6.12
CA PRO A 409 -0.48 -13.30 -6.75
C PRO A 409 -0.11 -12.76 -8.15
N LEU A 410 1.13 -12.92 -8.60
CA LEU A 410 1.68 -12.23 -9.77
C LEU A 410 1.96 -13.16 -10.97
N PRO A 411 2.22 -12.63 -12.18
CA PRO A 411 2.35 -13.45 -13.38
C PRO A 411 3.71 -14.16 -13.53
N TRP A 412 4.67 -13.91 -12.63
CA TRP A 412 5.91 -14.66 -12.51
C TRP A 412 6.04 -15.25 -11.12
N ASP A 413 6.54 -16.48 -11.04
CA ASP A 413 6.87 -17.13 -9.77
C ASP A 413 8.12 -16.52 -9.12
N GLU A 414 8.49 -17.03 -7.94
CA GLU A 414 9.64 -16.57 -7.17
C GLU A 414 11.01 -16.83 -7.84
N ASN A 415 11.03 -17.67 -8.89
CA ASN A 415 12.21 -18.00 -9.69
C ASN A 415 12.23 -17.24 -11.03
N LEU A 416 11.37 -16.23 -11.19
CA LEU A 416 11.22 -15.44 -12.41
C LEU A 416 10.77 -16.27 -13.62
N VAL A 417 10.02 -17.36 -13.39
CA VAL A 417 9.37 -18.15 -14.44
C VAL A 417 7.92 -17.70 -14.60
N LYS A 418 7.49 -17.51 -15.85
CA LYS A 418 6.12 -17.11 -16.18
C LYS A 418 5.11 -18.15 -15.68
N LYS A 419 4.06 -17.68 -15.03
CA LYS A 419 2.87 -18.45 -14.61
C LYS A 419 1.76 -18.34 -15.66
N PRO A 420 0.72 -19.19 -15.61
CA PRO A 420 -0.42 -19.11 -16.53
C PRO A 420 -1.11 -17.73 -16.58
N ALA A 421 -1.05 -16.95 -15.50
CA ALA A 421 -1.54 -15.57 -15.46
C ALA A 421 -0.90 -14.65 -16.53
N TYR A 422 0.36 -14.91 -16.94
CA TYR A 422 1.01 -14.18 -18.04
C TYR A 422 0.19 -14.31 -19.33
N ASP A 423 -0.20 -15.54 -19.67
CA ASP A 423 -1.00 -15.81 -20.87
C ASP A 423 -2.40 -15.23 -20.73
N GLY A 424 -2.97 -15.25 -19.52
CA GLY A 424 -4.25 -14.59 -19.23
C GLY A 424 -4.22 -13.09 -19.55
N ILE A 425 -3.14 -12.40 -19.20
CA ILE A 425 -2.95 -10.97 -19.54
C ILE A 425 -2.87 -10.78 -21.06
N VAL A 426 -2.07 -11.59 -21.75
CA VAL A 426 -1.95 -11.52 -23.22
C VAL A 426 -3.30 -11.76 -23.90
N GLU A 427 -4.04 -12.78 -23.46
CA GLU A 427 -5.38 -13.09 -23.98
C GLU A 427 -6.37 -11.97 -23.69
N GLY A 428 -6.33 -11.35 -22.50
CA GLY A 428 -7.24 -10.27 -22.12
C GLY A 428 -7.10 -9.03 -23.02
N PHE A 429 -5.88 -8.71 -23.46
CA PHE A 429 -5.66 -7.61 -24.41
C PHE A 429 -6.01 -7.96 -25.86
N ALA A 430 -6.10 -9.24 -26.21
CA ALA A 430 -6.44 -9.69 -27.56
C ALA A 430 -7.95 -9.90 -27.79
N ALA A 431 -8.77 -9.72 -26.74
CA ALA A 431 -10.16 -10.18 -26.66
C ALA A 431 -11.23 -9.24 -27.19
#